data_AF-A0A259FJU4-F1
#
_entry.id   AF-A0A259FJU4-F1
#
_cell.length_a   1.000
_cell.length_b   1.000
_cell.length_c   1.000
_cell.angle_alpha   90.00
_cell.angle_beta   90.00
_cell.angle_gamma   90.00
#
_symmetry.space_group_name_H-M   'P 1'
#
loop_
_entity.id
_entity.type
_entity.pdbx_description
1 polymer ?
#
loop_
_entity_poly.entity_id
_entity_poly.type
_entity_poly.pdbx_seq_one_letter_code
_entity_poly.pdbx_strand_id
1 'polypeptide(L)' 'MATTVKVLAKELKRTAPDLLEQLKAAGIDKGSEDDSITEKDKTVLLEHLQKAHGNTDAGSRKKITLIKRESSEIRQA' A
#
# COMPACT_ATOMS: atom_id res chain seq x y z
N MET A 1 17.09 7.14 2.09
CA MET A 1 17.42 5.97 2.94
C MET A 1 16.63 4.79 2.42
N ALA A 2 17.22 3.60 2.29
CA ALA A 2 16.50 2.40 1.87
C ALA A 2 15.94 1.69 3.10
N THR A 3 14.67 1.32 3.08
CA THR A 3 14.00 0.55 4.15
C THR A 3 13.73 -0.86 3.62
N THR A 4 13.95 -1.92 4.37
CA THR A 4 13.63 -3.28 3.86
C THR A 4 12.13 -3.55 3.90
N VAL A 5 11.66 -4.51 3.11
CA VAL A 5 10.26 -4.98 3.12
C VAL A 5 9.82 -5.33 4.54
N LYS A 6 10.66 -6.02 5.31
CA LYS A 6 10.41 -6.37 6.71
C LYS A 6 10.18 -5.15 7.61
N VAL A 7 11.00 -4.11 7.47
CA VAL A 7 10.88 -2.88 8.25
C VAL A 7 9.60 -2.15 7.87
N LEU A 8 9.35 -1.99 6.57
CA LEU A 8 8.16 -1.32 6.06
C LEU A 8 6.86 -2.07 6.44
N ALA A 9 6.86 -3.40 6.35
CA ALA A 9 5.72 -4.22 6.77
C ALA A 9 5.40 -4.01 8.25
N LYS A 10 6.43 -4.00 9.11
CA LYS A 10 6.27 -3.73 10.54
C LYS A 10 5.72 -2.33 10.82
N GLU A 11 6.20 -1.31 10.11
CA GLU A 11 5.70 0.07 10.21
C GLU A 11 4.23 0.18 9.82
N LEU A 12 3.84 -0.48 8.72
CA LEU A 12 2.47 -0.52 8.23
C LEU A 12 1.56 -1.48 9.02
N LYS A 13 2.09 -2.16 10.05
CA LYS A 13 1.41 -3.20 10.83
C LYS A 13 0.82 -4.31 9.94
N ARG A 14 1.55 -4.66 8.87
CA ARG A 14 1.23 -5.73 7.92
C ARG A 14 2.28 -6.83 7.99
N THR A 15 1.98 -7.99 7.42
CA THR A 15 2.97 -9.05 7.28
C THR A 15 3.87 -8.80 6.06
N ALA A 16 5.12 -9.24 6.11
CA ALA A 16 6.03 -9.18 4.96
C ALA A 16 5.45 -9.87 3.70
N PRO A 17 4.84 -11.07 3.77
CA PRO A 17 4.23 -11.68 2.59
C PRO A 17 3.09 -10.85 1.99
N ASP A 18 2.20 -10.26 2.81
CA ASP A 18 1.14 -9.38 2.29
C ASP A 18 1.71 -8.17 1.56
N LEU A 19 2.81 -7.59 2.08
CA LEU A 19 3.47 -6.46 1.45
C LEU A 19 4.17 -6.87 0.14
N LEU A 20 4.80 -8.05 0.08
CA LEU A 20 5.41 -8.60 -1.14
C LEU A 20 4.36 -8.81 -2.24
N GLU A 21 3.18 -9.32 -1.90
CA GLU A 21 2.08 -9.46 -2.86
C GLU A 21 1.64 -8.10 -3.42
N GLN A 22 1.54 -7.07 -2.58
CA GLN A 22 1.18 -5.72 -3.03
C GLN A 22 2.25 -5.06 -3.88
N LEU A 23 3.52 -5.22 -3.51
CA LEU A 23 4.64 -4.74 -4.31
C LEU A 23 4.64 -5.39 -5.69
N LYS A 24 4.43 -6.72 -5.75
CA LYS A 24 4.30 -7.46 -7.00
C LYS A 24 3.09 -7.00 -7.83
N ALA A 25 1.94 -6.78 -7.20
CA ALA A 25 0.75 -6.25 -7.87
C ALA A 25 0.95 -4.82 -8.42
N ALA A 26 1.86 -4.05 -7.81
CA ALA A 26 2.28 -2.74 -8.29
C ALA A 26 3.37 -2.79 -9.38
N GLY A 27 3.86 -3.99 -9.74
CA GLY A 27 4.93 -4.19 -10.72
C GLY A 27 6.34 -4.07 -10.14
N ILE A 28 6.48 -4.16 -8.83
CA ILE A 28 7.77 -4.15 -8.12
C ILE A 28 8.10 -5.59 -7.74
N ASP A 29 9.03 -6.21 -8.47
CA ASP A 29 9.49 -7.55 -8.17
C ASP A 29 10.44 -7.53 -6.95
N LYS A 30 9.88 -7.82 -5.78
CA LYS A 30 10.63 -8.17 -4.55
C LYS A 30 10.27 -9.61 -4.19
N GLY A 31 11.28 -10.41 -3.83
CA GLY A 31 11.14 -11.83 -3.54
C GLY A 31 11.40 -12.18 -2.08
N SER A 32 11.96 -11.26 -1.29
CA SER A 32 12.35 -11.49 0.10
C SER A 32 11.95 -10.33 1.00
N GLU A 33 11.71 -10.64 2.27
CA GLU A 33 11.49 -9.65 3.32
C GLU A 33 12.74 -8.79 3.60
N ASP A 34 13.92 -9.29 3.23
CA ASP A 34 15.19 -8.56 3.36
C ASP A 34 15.47 -7.64 2.17
N ASP A 35 14.64 -7.68 1.12
CA ASP A 35 14.82 -6.82 -0.04
C ASP A 35 14.64 -5.35 0.34
N SER A 36 15.54 -4.53 -0.18
CA SER A 36 15.51 -3.08 0.03
C SER A 36 14.41 -2.43 -0.82
N ILE A 37 13.59 -1.60 -0.17
CA ILE A 37 12.59 -0.74 -0.78
C ILE A 37 13.19 0.66 -0.91
N THR A 38 13.19 1.15 -2.15
CA THR A 38 13.60 2.52 -2.47
C THR A 38 12.42 3.48 -2.39
N GLU A 39 12.68 4.78 -2.37
CA GLU A 39 11.61 5.79 -2.42
C GLU A 39 10.73 5.65 -3.67
N LYS A 40 11.30 5.26 -4.82
CA LYS A 40 10.54 4.96 -6.05
C LYS A 40 9.56 3.81 -5.85
N ASP A 41 10.01 2.72 -5.23
CA ASP A 41 9.17 1.55 -4.94
C ASP A 41 8.00 1.93 -4.02
N LYS A 42 8.25 2.79 -3.01
CA LYS A 42 7.18 3.32 -2.15
C LYS A 42 6.16 4.14 -2.95
N THR A 43 6.61 5.05 -3.82
CA THR A 43 5.70 5.87 -4.63
C THR A 43 4.81 5.00 -5.52
N VAL A 44 5.38 3.98 -6.18
CA VAL A 44 4.63 3.06 -7.03
C VAL A 44 3.61 2.24 -6.22
N LEU A 45 4.01 1.74 -5.05
CA LEU A 45 3.08 1.07 -4.12
C LEU A 45 1.93 2.01 -3.68
N LEU A 46 2.24 3.27 -3.35
CA LEU A 46 1.24 4.26 -2.96
C LEU A 46 0.26 4.57 -4.09
N GLU A 47 0.75 4.75 -5.32
CA GLU A 47 -0.11 4.93 -6.49
C GLU A 47 -0.99 3.70 -6.75
N HIS A 48 -0.43 2.49 -6.62
CA HIS A 48 -1.20 1.26 -6.80
C HIS A 48 -2.32 1.16 -5.76
N LEU A 49 -2.02 1.42 -4.49
CA LEU A 49 -3.02 1.43 -3.42
C LEU A 49 -4.07 2.52 -3.66
N GLN A 50 -3.68 3.72 -4.07
CA GLN A 50 -4.61 4.79 -4.43
C GLN A 50 -5.50 4.41 -5.61
N LYS A 51 -4.99 3.77 -6.66
CA LYS A 51 -5.78 3.28 -7.80
C LYS A 51 -6.71 2.14 -7.41
N ALA A 52 -6.22 1.20 -6.59
CA ALA A 52 -7.01 0.08 -6.07
C ALA A 52 -8.16 0.54 -5.16
N HIS A 53 -7.94 1.59 -4.36
CA HIS A 53 -8.98 2.22 -3.54
C HIS A 53 -9.79 3.29 -4.31
N GLY A 54 -9.26 3.79 -5.42
CA GLY A 54 -9.79 4.91 -6.20
C GLY A 54 -10.88 4.57 -7.20
N ASN A 55 -11.34 3.31 -7.28
CA ASN A 55 -12.51 2.95 -8.07
C ASN A 55 -13.84 3.06 -7.28
N THR A 56 -13.85 3.77 -6.16
CA THR A 56 -15.08 4.07 -5.40
C THR A 56 -15.13 5.55 -5.05
N ASP A 57 -15.31 6.45 -6.04
CA ASP A 57 -16.16 7.66 -5.92
C ASP A 57 -16.18 8.58 -7.16
N ALA A 58 -16.01 8.05 -8.38
CA ALA A 58 -16.33 8.81 -9.61
C ALA A 58 -17.78 8.63 -10.09
N GLY A 59 -18.63 7.98 -9.30
CA GLY A 59 -20.05 7.90 -9.61
C GLY A 59 -20.67 6.62 -9.11
N SER A 60 -21.37 6.69 -7.99
CA SER A 60 -22.74 6.18 -7.86
C SER A 60 -23.17 6.18 -6.41
N ARG A 61 -24.12 7.05 -6.11
CA ARG A 61 -25.01 6.92 -4.95
C ARG A 61 -25.49 5.48 -4.82
N LYS A 62 -25.18 4.81 -3.70
CA LYS A 62 -26.10 3.87 -3.03
C LYS A 62 -25.62 3.55 -1.62
N LYS A 63 -26.09 4.38 -0.69
CA LYS A 63 -26.57 4.07 0.65
C LYS A 63 -26.48 2.57 1.05
N ILE A 64 -25.32 2.12 1.51
CA ILE A 64 -25.17 0.94 2.38
C ILE A 64 -24.08 1.28 3.39
N THR A 65 -24.45 1.18 4.67
CA THR A 65 -23.65 1.49 5.86
C THR A 65 -22.38 0.64 5.91
N LEU A 66 -21.30 1.08 5.26
CA LEU A 66 -20.00 0.43 5.40
C LEU A 66 -19.20 1.19 6.45
N ILE A 67 -19.08 0.59 7.62
CA ILE A 67 -18.29 1.09 8.75
C ILE A 67 -16.84 1.20 8.27
N LYS A 68 -16.47 2.44 7.93
CA LYS A 68 -15.16 2.87 7.48
C LYS A 68 -14.15 2.54 8.59
N ARG A 69 -13.41 1.44 8.43
CA ARG A 69 -12.17 1.21 9.20
C ARG A 69 -11.17 2.24 8.72
N GLU A 70 -11.04 3.30 9.50
CA GLU A 70 -10.04 4.33 9.34
C GLU A 70 -8.64 3.70 9.51
N SER A 71 -7.88 3.65 8.43
CA SER A 71 -6.43 3.82 8.51
C SER A 71 -6.08 5.01 7.61
N SER A 72 -6.60 6.17 8.02
CA SER A 72 -6.13 7.46 7.53
C SER A 72 -4.77 7.70 8.14
N GLU A 73 -3.69 7.56 7.37
CA GLU A 73 -2.42 8.22 7.66
C GLU A 73 -1.49 8.17 6.45
N ILE A 74 -1.77 9.02 5.46
CA ILE A 74 -0.73 9.58 4.59
C ILE A 74 -1.09 11.04 4.36
N ARG A 75 -0.77 11.88 5.35
CA ARG A 75 -0.62 13.32 5.13
C ARG A 75 0.81 13.55 4.67
N GLN A 76 0.89 14.05 3.45
CA GLN A 76 2.05 14.61 2.77
C GLN A 76 2.55 15.85 3.55
N ALA A 77 3.83 15.88 3.92
CA ALA A 77 4.61 17.09 4.26
C ALA A 77 6.09 16.82 3.98
#